data_AF-A0A937R0R0-F1
#
_entry.id   AF-A0A937R0R0-F1
#
_cell.length_a   1.000
_cell.length_b   1.000
_cell.length_c   1.000
_cell.angle_alpha   90.00
_cell.angle_beta   90.00
_cell.angle_gamma   90.00
#
_symmetry.space_group_name_H-M   'P 1'
#
loop_
_entity.id
_entity.type
_entity.pdbx_description
1 polymer ?
#
loop_
_entity_poly.entity_id
_entity_poly.type
_entity_poly.pdbx_seq_one_letter_code
_entity_poly.pdbx_strand_id
1 'polypeptide(L)'
;MDEEEYSKKYVKLRILKSIQEYLKPGDNSPTAVYPINVPDDLLYQVLKLEGADSADKLIHKIFKMGLTVWSEKFYNESFGSRVNLQRFIELVKKRNRE
;
A
#
# COMPACT_ATOMS: atom_id res chain seq x y z
N MET A 1 3.74 -7.72 -25.03
CA MET A 1 3.29 -6.63 -24.15
C MET A 1 3.46 -5.37 -24.94
N ASP A 2 2.34 -4.73 -25.26
CA ASP A 2 2.35 -3.42 -25.90
C ASP A 2 2.78 -2.34 -24.89
N GLU A 3 2.99 -1.12 -25.39
CA GLU A 3 3.49 -0.01 -24.58
C GLU A 3 2.47 0.48 -23.55
N GLU A 4 1.17 0.35 -23.86
CA GLU A 4 0.08 0.73 -22.96
C GLU A 4 -0.01 -0.23 -21.76
N GLU A 5 0.05 -1.53 -22.02
CA GLU A 5 0.09 -2.60 -21.03
C GLU A 5 1.34 -2.47 -20.15
N TYR A 6 2.50 -2.16 -20.75
CA TYR A 6 3.73 -1.90 -20.01
C TYR A 6 3.59 -0.71 -19.07
N SER A 7 3.13 0.44 -19.59
CA SER A 7 2.96 1.66 -18.79
C SER A 7 2.03 1.44 -17.60
N LYS A 8 0.89 0.77 -17.82
CA LYS A 8 -0.04 0.39 -16.76
C LYS A 8 0.61 -0.51 -15.71
N LYS A 9 1.30 -1.58 -16.13
CA LYS A 9 1.99 -2.50 -15.20
C LYS A 9 3.15 -1.83 -14.46
N TYR A 10 3.83 -0.87 -15.07
CA TYR A 10 4.91 -0.12 -14.45
C TYR A 10 4.39 0.79 -13.32
N VAL A 11 3.27 1.49 -13.54
CA VAL A 11 2.60 2.26 -12.48
C VAL A 11 2.16 1.35 -11.33
N LYS A 12 1.53 0.21 -11.64
CA LYS A 12 1.12 -0.79 -10.65
C LYS A 12 2.29 -1.32 -9.81
N LEU A 13 3.44 -1.58 -10.44
CA LEU A 13 4.67 -1.99 -9.75
C LEU A 13 5.16 -0.90 -8.77
N ARG A 14 5.15 0.37 -9.19
CA ARG A 14 5.53 1.50 -8.33
C ARG A 14 4.62 1.67 -7.13
N ILE A 15 3.30 1.49 -7.33
CA ILE A 15 2.32 1.52 -6.25
C ILE A 15 2.62 0.42 -5.22
N LEU A 16 2.81 -0.82 -5.67
CA LEU A 16 3.16 -1.94 -4.78
C LEU A 16 4.45 -1.68 -3.99
N LYS A 17 5.47 -1.09 -4.65
CA LYS A 17 6.73 -0.74 -3.99
C LYS A 17 6.53 0.31 -2.90
N SER A 18 5.75 1.36 -3.19
CA SER A 18 5.42 2.41 -2.20
C SER A 18 4.69 1.84 -0.98
N ILE A 19 3.74 0.92 -1.19
CA ILE A 19 3.03 0.24 -0.08
C ILE A 19 4.00 -0.62 0.74
N GLN A 20 4.88 -1.37 0.08
CA GLN A 20 5.90 -2.16 0.77
C GLN A 20 6.82 -1.29 1.61
N GLU A 21 7.18 -0.09 1.14
CA GLU A 21 7.96 0.88 1.91
C GLU A 21 7.17 1.40 3.12
N TYR A 22 5.90 1.78 2.94
CA TYR A 22 5.02 2.22 4.02
C TYR A 22 4.82 1.18 5.14
N LEU A 23 4.77 -0.11 4.79
CA LEU A 23 4.56 -1.20 5.75
C LEU A 23 5.83 -1.59 6.52
N LYS A 24 7.03 -1.12 6.13
CA LYS A 24 8.26 -1.42 6.86
C LYS A 24 8.24 -0.79 8.25
N PRO A 25 8.75 -1.48 9.28
CA PRO A 25 8.94 -0.89 10.60
C PRO A 25 10.07 0.15 10.54
N GLY A 26 9.78 1.39 10.96
CA GLY A 26 10.81 2.40 11.25
C GLY A 26 11.02 3.54 10.25
N ASP A 27 10.16 3.73 9.24
CA ASP A 27 10.31 4.85 8.30
C ASP A 27 9.46 6.08 8.66
N ASN A 28 10.09 7.26 8.68
CA ASN A 28 9.43 8.56 8.72
C ASN A 28 8.92 8.90 7.32
N SER A 29 7.63 8.68 7.02
CA SER A 29 7.02 9.27 5.82
C SER A 29 5.57 9.66 6.06
N PRO A 30 5.29 10.93 6.36
CA PRO A 30 3.94 11.45 6.42
C PRO A 30 3.62 12.12 5.09
N THR A 31 2.73 11.51 4.31
CA THR A 31 1.84 12.31 3.47
C THR A 31 0.44 11.82 3.77
N ALA A 32 -0.20 12.46 4.75
CA ALA A 32 -1.60 12.22 5.06
C ALA A 32 -2.43 12.81 3.92
N VAL A 33 -2.89 11.95 3.01
CA VAL A 33 -3.81 12.35 1.96
C VAL A 33 -5.21 12.01 2.46
N TYR A 34 -5.91 13.05 2.92
CA TYR A 34 -7.35 13.06 3.20
C TYR A 34 -7.80 12.45 4.55
N PRO A 35 -8.80 13.04 5.24
CA PRO A 35 -9.38 12.46 6.44
C PRO A 35 -10.08 11.14 6.13
N ILE A 36 -9.79 10.12 6.94
CA ILE A 36 -10.50 8.84 6.91
C ILE A 36 -11.74 8.92 7.78
N ASN A 37 -12.86 8.39 7.28
CA ASN A 37 -14.07 8.26 8.07
C ASN A 37 -13.93 7.07 9.02
N VAL A 38 -14.02 7.34 10.32
CA VAL A 38 -13.94 6.33 11.39
C VAL A 38 -15.30 6.29 12.09
N PRO A 39 -15.82 5.10 12.46
CA PRO A 39 -17.07 5.02 13.20
C PRO A 39 -17.03 5.85 14.49
N ASP A 40 -18.04 6.71 14.69
CA ASP A 40 -18.07 7.68 15.79
C ASP A 40 -17.92 7.01 17.16
N ASP A 41 -18.66 5.93 17.41
CA ASP A 41 -18.59 5.21 18.68
C ASP A 41 -17.22 4.56 18.91
N LEU A 42 -16.58 4.02 17.86
CA LEU A 42 -15.24 3.45 18.00
C LEU A 42 -14.26 4.54 18.45
N LEU A 43 -14.27 5.68 17.75
CA LEU A 43 -13.39 6.78 18.04
C LEU A 43 -13.67 7.36 19.43
N TYR A 44 -14.94 7.64 19.73
CA TYR A 44 -15.35 8.24 21.00
C TYR A 44 -15.01 7.35 22.20
N GLN A 45 -15.33 6.06 22.14
CA GLN A 45 -15.08 5.15 23.26
C GLN A 45 -13.58 4.94 23.49
N VAL A 46 -12.79 4.77 22.43
CA VAL A 46 -11.33 4.59 22.56
C VAL A 46 -10.66 5.87 23.04
N LEU A 47 -11.05 7.04 22.52
CA LEU A 47 -10.55 8.33 23.02
C LEU A 47 -10.84 8.51 24.51
N LYS A 48 -12.07 8.16 24.94
CA LYS A 48 -12.50 8.32 26.32
C LYS A 48 -11.80 7.36 27.28
N LEU A 49 -11.55 6.11 26.86
CA LEU A 49 -10.98 5.07 27.71
C LEU A 49 -9.44 5.05 27.70
N GLU A 50 -8.83 5.33 26.55
CA GLU A 50 -7.39 5.06 26.30
C GLU A 50 -6.63 6.29 25.79
N GLY A 51 -7.31 7.41 25.52
CA GLY A 51 -6.71 8.67 25.09
C GLY A 51 -6.40 8.76 23.60
N ALA A 52 -5.93 9.95 23.18
CA ALA A 52 -5.70 10.30 21.78
C ALA A 52 -4.61 9.47 21.10
N ASP A 53 -3.51 9.17 21.80
CA ASP A 53 -2.39 8.37 21.25
C ASP A 53 -2.84 6.93 20.94
N SER A 54 -3.64 6.33 21.82
CA SER A 54 -4.19 4.98 21.61
C SER A 54 -5.18 4.96 20.45
N ALA A 55 -6.05 5.97 20.35
CA ALA A 55 -6.98 6.11 19.23
C ALA A 55 -6.26 6.27 17.89
N ASP A 56 -5.21 7.10 17.81
CA ASP A 56 -4.40 7.27 16.60
C ASP A 56 -3.69 5.97 16.21
N LYS A 57 -3.05 5.29 17.17
CA LYS A 57 -2.42 3.98 16.95
C LYS A 57 -3.40 2.93 16.45
N LEU A 58 -4.62 2.90 17.00
CA LEU A 58 -5.67 1.99 16.56
C LEU A 58 -6.06 2.26 15.10
N ILE A 59 -6.31 3.54 14.77
CA ILE A 59 -6.64 3.97 13.41
C ILE A 59 -5.53 3.57 12.43
N HIS A 60 -4.28 3.86 12.78
CA HIS A 60 -3.12 3.49 11.97
C HIS A 60 -3.02 1.98 11.78
N LYS A 61 -3.29 1.20 12.83
CA LYS A 61 -3.30 -0.27 12.76
C LYS A 61 -4.40 -0.78 11.82
N ILE A 62 -5.61 -0.23 11.91
CA ILE A 62 -6.73 -0.57 11.01
C ILE A 62 -6.34 -0.27 9.55
N PHE A 63 -5.77 0.91 9.31
CA PHE A 63 -5.31 1.29 7.99
C PHE A 63 -4.23 0.33 7.45
N LYS A 64 -3.21 0.00 8.25
CA LYS A 64 -2.16 -0.95 7.87
C LYS A 64 -2.70 -2.34 7.53
N MET A 65 -3.67 -2.84 8.31
CA MET A 65 -4.33 -4.11 8.02
C MET A 65 -5.08 -4.06 6.69
N GLY A 66 -5.89 -3.03 6.47
CA GLY A 66 -6.61 -2.84 5.21
C GLY A 66 -5.69 -2.70 4.01
N LEU A 67 -4.62 -1.91 4.15
CA LEU A 67 -3.62 -1.71 3.10
C LEU A 67 -2.88 -3.01 2.74
N THR A 68 -2.59 -3.85 3.74
CA THR A 68 -1.98 -5.17 3.52
C THR A 68 -2.89 -6.05 2.67
N VAL A 69 -4.14 -6.24 3.09
CA VAL A 69 -5.13 -7.06 2.36
C VAL A 69 -5.37 -6.52 0.94
N TRP A 70 -5.53 -5.20 0.81
CA TRP A 70 -5.74 -4.58 -0.49
C TRP A 70 -4.53 -4.76 -1.42
N SER A 71 -3.31 -4.62 -0.91
CA SER A 71 -2.09 -4.77 -1.70
C SER A 71 -1.92 -6.17 -2.28
N GLU A 72 -2.33 -7.21 -1.54
CA GLU A 72 -2.31 -8.59 -2.02
C GLU A 72 -3.31 -8.80 -3.16
N LYS A 73 -4.53 -8.30 -3.01
CA LYS A 73 -5.55 -8.35 -4.08
C LYS A 73 -5.07 -7.60 -5.32
N PHE A 74 -4.56 -6.38 -5.14
CA PHE A 74 -4.03 -5.56 -6.22
C PHE A 74 -2.84 -6.21 -6.95
N TYR A 75 -1.96 -6.88 -6.20
CA TYR A 75 -0.87 -7.68 -6.76
C TYR A 75 -1.40 -8.84 -7.61
N ASN A 76 -2.35 -9.61 -7.09
CA ASN A 76 -2.94 -10.74 -7.80
C ASN A 76 -3.65 -10.31 -9.09
N GLU A 77 -4.40 -9.21 -9.06
CA GLU A 77 -5.05 -8.65 -10.25
C GLU A 77 -4.05 -8.09 -11.28
N SER A 78 -2.91 -7.58 -10.82
CA SER A 78 -1.93 -6.91 -11.68
C SER A 78 -0.91 -7.86 -12.31
N PHE A 79 -0.48 -8.88 -11.56
CA PHE A 79 0.61 -9.78 -11.95
C PHE A 79 0.22 -11.25 -11.84
N GLY A 80 -0.71 -11.61 -10.95
CA GLY A 80 -1.26 -12.96 -10.78
C GLY A 80 -0.31 -14.02 -10.23
N SER A 81 1.01 -13.84 -10.37
CA SER A 81 2.01 -14.76 -9.83
C SER A 81 3.38 -14.11 -9.65
N ARG A 82 4.22 -14.73 -8.82
CA ARG A 82 5.60 -14.27 -8.59
C ARG A 82 6.44 -14.37 -9.86
N VAL A 83 6.21 -15.40 -10.66
CA VAL A 83 6.89 -15.63 -11.94
C VAL A 83 6.60 -14.48 -12.92
N ASN A 84 5.34 -14.06 -13.03
CA ASN A 84 4.95 -12.96 -13.90
C ASN A 84 5.52 -11.62 -13.45
N LEU A 85 5.51 -11.36 -12.13
CA LEU A 85 6.14 -10.17 -11.56
C LEU A 85 7.64 -10.14 -11.87
N GLN A 86 8.33 -11.26 -11.67
CA GLN A 86 9.77 -11.36 -11.92
C GLN A 86 10.11 -11.11 -13.40
N ARG A 87 9.36 -11.72 -14.32
CA ARG A 87 9.48 -11.46 -15.76
C ARG A 87 9.29 -9.98 -16.09
N PHE A 88 8.30 -9.33 -15.47
CA PHE A 88 8.06 -7.90 -15.67
C PHE A 88 9.21 -7.04 -15.14
N ILE A 89 9.75 -7.36 -13.96
CA ILE A 89 10.91 -6.67 -13.38
C ILE A 89 12.14 -6.78 -14.29
N GLU A 90 12.37 -7.95 -14.87
CA GLU A 90 13.47 -8.17 -15.82
C GLU A 90 13.30 -7.33 -17.09
N LEU A 91 12.08 -7.21 -17.61
CA LEU A 91 11.77 -6.33 -18.74
C LEU A 91 12.06 -4.86 -18.42
N VAL A 92 11.63 -4.37 -17.26
CA VAL A 92 11.94 -3.00 -16.79
C VAL A 92 13.45 -2.79 -16.68
N LYS A 93 14.19 -3.75 -16.12
CA LYS A 93 15.66 -3.67 -16.01
C LYS A 93 16.35 -3.61 -17.37
N LYS A 94 15.86 -4.33 -18.38
CA LYS A 94 16.41 -4.29 -19.73
C LYS A 94 16.19 -2.92 -20.37
N ARG A 95 14.96 -2.39 -20.32
CA ARG A 95 14.62 -1.06 -20.86
C ARG A 95 15.36 0.10 -20.19
N ASN A 96 15.71 -0.02 -18.91
CA ASN A 96 16.46 1.03 -18.20
C ASN A 96 17.99 0.94 -18.38
N ARG A 97 18.49 -0.11 -19.05
CA ARG A 97 19.92 -0.29 -19.37
C ARG A 97 20.26 0.15 -20.81
N GLU A 98 19.25 0.27 -21.65
CA GLU A 98 19.28 1.00 -22.93
C GLU A 98 19.10 2.49 -22.67
#